data_AF-A0A428RKX2-F1
#
_entry.id   AF-A0A428RKX2-F1
#
_cell.length_a   1.000
_cell.length_b   1.000
_cell.length_c   1.000
_cell.angle_alpha   90.00
_cell.angle_beta   90.00
_cell.angle_gamma   90.00
#
_symmetry.space_group_name_H-M   'P 1'
#
loop_
_entity.id
_entity.type
_entity.pdbx_description
1 polymer ?
#
loop_
_entity_poly.entity_id
_entity_poly.type
_entity_poly.pdbx_seq_one_letter_code
_entity_poly.pdbx_strand_id
1 'polypeptide(L)'
;MDGSTSVEELKRLLWEAEKRAEEAEKERQEERQSTTLDEYIAACHTSVFSRFAIEADPKLTSRGSITSPRDKWCPKNLRPWPDFLDQQQKLTFGTLYDSFSAGLRVFENRTFLAGFEDARIFPA
;
A
#
# COMPACT_ATOMS: atom_id res chain seq x y z
N MET A 1 -17.61 44.32 32.25
CA MET A 1 -16.68 44.22 31.12
C MET A 1 -16.38 42.74 30.81
N ASP A 2 -17.40 41.89 30.69
CA ASP A 2 -17.23 40.42 30.65
C ASP A 2 -17.73 39.81 29.32
N GLY A 3 -18.73 40.42 28.67
CA GLY A 3 -19.29 39.93 27.41
C GLY A 3 -18.35 40.01 26.20
N SER A 4 -17.45 41.00 26.15
CA SER A 4 -16.54 41.17 25.00
C SER A 4 -15.44 40.11 24.96
N THR A 5 -14.91 39.71 26.12
CA THR A 5 -13.88 38.65 26.21
C THR A 5 -14.46 37.29 25.80
N SER A 6 -15.71 37.01 26.18
CA SER A 6 -16.41 35.77 25.82
C SER A 6 -16.68 35.66 24.32
N VAL A 7 -17.08 36.76 23.65
CA VAL A 7 -17.33 36.76 22.21
C VAL A 7 -16.04 36.58 21.39
N GLU A 8 -14.94 37.20 21.81
CA GLU A 8 -13.65 37.02 21.10
C GLU A 8 -13.05 35.63 21.35
N GLU A 9 -13.23 35.05 22.54
CA GLU A 9 -12.85 33.66 22.81
C GLU A 9 -13.68 32.67 21.98
N LEU A 10 -15.00 32.88 21.85
CA LEU A 10 -15.85 32.08 20.98
C LEU A 10 -15.43 32.16 19.51
N LYS A 11 -15.08 33.36 19.02
CA LYS A 11 -14.58 33.53 17.65
C LYS A 11 -13.24 32.82 17.43
N ARG A 12 -12.34 32.86 18.42
CA ARG A 12 -11.06 32.12 18.35
C ARG A 12 -11.30 30.61 18.29
N LEU A 13 -12.19 30.10 19.14
CA LEU A 13 -12.56 28.68 19.15
C LEU A 13 -13.22 28.25 17.83
N LEU A 14 -14.09 29.08 17.25
CA LEU A 14 -14.70 28.83 15.94
C LEU A 14 -13.65 28.79 14.83
N TRP A 15 -12.73 29.74 14.79
CA TRP A 15 -11.64 29.78 13.81
C TRP A 15 -10.72 28.55 13.91
N GLU A 16 -10.33 28.16 15.13
CA GLU A 16 -9.52 26.96 15.36
C GLU A 16 -10.27 25.67 14.97
N ALA A 17 -11.58 25.60 15.24
CA ALA A 17 -12.41 24.46 14.86
C ALA A 17 -12.59 24.37 13.34
N GLU A 18 -12.82 25.50 12.66
CA GLU A 18 -12.95 25.60 11.21
C GLU A 18 -11.65 25.18 10.53
N LYS A 19 -10.51 25.72 10.98
CA LYS A 19 -9.19 25.34 10.45
C LYS A 19 -8.92 23.84 10.61
N ARG A 20 -9.23 23.27 11.78
CA ARG A 20 -9.05 21.83 12.03
C ARG A 20 -9.99 20.99 11.15
N ALA A 21 -11.22 21.46 10.91
CA ALA A 21 -12.17 20.78 10.04
C ALA A 21 -11.72 20.81 8.57
N GLU A 22 -11.18 21.93 8.10
CA GLU A 22 -10.63 22.08 6.76
C GLU A 22 -9.39 21.21 6.55
N GLU A 23 -8.45 21.20 7.50
CA GLU A 23 -7.28 20.32 7.47
C GLU A 23 -7.68 18.84 7.42
N ALA A 24 -8.63 18.43 8.27
CA ALA A 24 -9.12 17.05 8.30
C ALA A 24 -9.89 16.65 7.03
N GLU A 25 -10.60 17.59 6.39
CA GLU A 25 -11.28 17.32 5.13
C GLU A 25 -10.29 17.20 3.98
N LYS A 26 -9.27 18.06 3.94
CA LYS A 26 -8.19 17.98 2.96
C LYS A 26 -7.44 16.65 3.07
N GLU A 27 -7.12 16.23 4.29
CA GLU A 27 -6.47 14.93 4.54
C GLU A 27 -7.36 13.77 4.08
N ARG A 28 -8.65 13.77 4.44
CA ARG A 28 -9.60 12.75 3.96
C ARG A 28 -9.73 12.71 2.44
N GLN A 29 -9.66 13.87 1.80
CA GLN A 29 -9.76 13.98 0.34
C GLN A 29 -8.50 13.48 -0.34
N GLU A 30 -7.31 13.82 0.18
CA GLU A 30 -6.02 13.30 -0.29
C GLU A 30 -5.93 11.78 -0.09
N GLU A 31 -6.40 11.28 1.05
CA GLU A 31 -6.47 9.85 1.29
C GLU A 31 -7.33 9.16 0.24
N ARG A 32 -8.54 9.67 -0.03
CA ARG A 32 -9.51 9.13 -1.00
C ARG A 32 -9.09 9.24 -2.46
N GLN A 33 -8.09 10.05 -2.78
CA GLN A 33 -7.63 10.20 -4.16
C GLN A 33 -6.93 8.93 -4.66
N SER A 34 -7.20 8.60 -5.92
CA SER A 34 -6.44 7.58 -6.64
C SER A 34 -4.95 7.92 -6.67
N THR A 35 -4.13 6.88 -6.60
CA THR A 35 -2.67 7.01 -6.57
C THR A 35 -2.09 6.95 -7.98
N THR A 36 -0.93 7.58 -8.16
CA THR A 36 -0.08 7.32 -9.34
C THR A 36 0.57 5.95 -9.24
N LEU A 37 1.14 5.44 -10.34
CA LEU A 37 1.82 4.13 -10.32
C LEU A 37 2.91 4.06 -9.24
N ASP A 38 3.74 5.10 -9.10
CA ASP A 38 4.81 5.13 -8.09
C ASP A 38 4.27 5.21 -6.66
N GLU A 39 3.27 6.06 -6.42
CA GLU A 39 2.60 6.16 -5.13
C GLU A 39 1.96 4.82 -4.73
N TYR A 40 1.36 4.12 -5.70
CA TYR A 40 0.74 2.81 -5.51
C TYR A 40 1.76 1.73 -5.15
N ILE A 41 2.85 1.61 -5.93
CA ILE A 41 3.92 0.63 -5.69
C ILE A 41 4.54 0.86 -4.30
N ALA A 42 4.80 2.11 -3.94
CA ALA A 42 5.35 2.45 -2.62
C ALA A 42 4.39 2.08 -1.48
N ALA A 43 3.09 2.35 -1.65
CA ALA A 43 2.07 1.98 -0.68
C ALA A 43 1.94 0.45 -0.53
N CYS A 44 1.96 -0.30 -1.63
CA CYS A 44 2.00 -1.77 -1.61
C CYS A 44 3.22 -2.32 -0.85
N HIS A 45 4.41 -1.74 -1.08
CA HIS A 45 5.60 -2.13 -0.32
C HIS A 45 5.43 -1.90 1.18
N THR A 46 4.85 -0.76 1.56
CA THR A 46 4.69 -0.39 2.96
C THR A 46 3.65 -1.27 3.65
N SER A 47 2.44 -1.37 3.10
CA SER A 47 1.29 -2.00 3.76
C SER A 47 1.24 -3.52 3.59
N VAL A 48 1.70 -4.05 2.44
CA VAL A 48 1.61 -5.49 2.13
C VAL A 48 2.95 -6.18 2.37
N PHE A 49 4.03 -5.66 1.77
CA PHE A 49 5.32 -6.37 1.79
C PHE A 49 6.02 -6.30 3.15
N SER A 50 5.95 -5.17 3.87
CA SER A 50 6.58 -5.05 5.19
C SER A 50 6.04 -6.05 6.22
N ARG A 51 4.82 -6.57 6.00
CA ARG A 51 4.19 -7.59 6.85
C ARG A 51 4.57 -9.02 6.45
N PHE A 52 5.21 -9.20 5.30
CA PHE A 52 5.64 -10.49 4.80
C PHE A 52 6.82 -11.00 5.63
N ALA A 53 6.52 -11.75 6.68
CA ALA A 53 7.51 -12.48 7.46
C ALA A 53 7.65 -13.90 6.89
N ILE A 54 8.89 -14.30 6.62
CA ILE A 54 9.19 -15.69 6.28
C ILE A 54 9.19 -16.49 7.58
N GLU A 55 8.27 -17.45 7.70
CA GLU A 55 8.26 -18.39 8.82
C GLU A 55 9.53 -19.24 8.79
N ALA A 56 10.40 -19.01 9.76
CA ALA A 56 11.71 -19.65 9.86
C ALA A 56 11.68 -20.92 10.72
N ASP A 57 10.65 -21.12 11.56
CA ASP A 57 10.50 -22.34 12.34
C ASP A 57 9.96 -23.48 11.46
N PRO A 58 10.77 -24.53 11.20
CA PRO A 58 10.35 -25.68 10.39
C PRO A 58 9.16 -26.47 10.97
N LYS A 59 8.76 -26.20 12.21
CA LYS A 59 7.57 -26.79 12.85
C LYS A 59 6.28 -26.06 12.49
N LEU A 60 6.37 -24.76 12.20
CA LEU A 60 5.26 -23.89 11.80
C LEU A 60 5.13 -23.79 10.28
N THR A 61 6.19 -24.14 9.53
CA THR A 61 6.06 -24.35 8.09
C THR A 61 5.06 -25.46 7.80
N SER A 62 4.30 -25.32 6.70
CA SER A 62 3.40 -26.37 6.25
C SER A 62 4.17 -27.67 5.99
N ARG A 63 4.18 -28.58 6.97
CA ARG A 63 4.69 -29.96 6.84
C ARG A 63 3.70 -30.85 6.08
N GLY A 64 2.95 -30.27 5.16
CA GLY A 64 2.15 -31.05 4.24
C GLY A 64 3.13 -31.83 3.37
N SER A 65 2.98 -33.16 3.34
CA SER A 65 3.41 -33.92 2.17
C SER A 65 2.74 -33.25 0.99
N ILE A 66 3.50 -32.48 0.20
CA ILE A 66 3.03 -31.92 -1.06
C ILE A 66 2.44 -33.12 -1.77
N THR A 67 1.11 -33.17 -1.88
CA THR A 67 0.42 -34.22 -2.58
C THR A 67 1.09 -34.25 -3.94
N SER A 68 1.82 -35.33 -4.23
CA SER A 68 2.63 -35.46 -5.45
C SER A 68 1.76 -34.95 -6.59
N PRO A 69 2.07 -33.77 -7.16
CA PRO A 69 1.10 -33.14 -8.02
C PRO A 69 1.11 -33.92 -9.33
N ARG A 70 0.17 -34.87 -9.46
CA ARG A 70 0.00 -35.63 -10.69
C ARG A 70 -0.26 -34.61 -11.80
N ASP A 71 0.46 -34.77 -12.90
CA ASP A 71 0.33 -33.96 -14.11
C ASP A 71 0.69 -32.47 -14.00
N LYS A 72 1.47 -32.05 -12.97
CA LYS A 72 2.03 -30.68 -12.95
C LYS A 72 3.46 -30.64 -13.46
N TRP A 73 3.75 -29.62 -14.26
CA TRP A 73 5.11 -29.29 -14.68
C TRP A 73 5.91 -28.83 -13.46
N CYS A 74 6.73 -29.72 -12.91
CA CYS A 74 7.63 -29.42 -11.81
C CYS A 74 9.04 -29.12 -12.37
N PRO A 75 9.53 -27.87 -12.27
CA PRO A 75 10.89 -27.55 -12.66
C PRO A 75 11.88 -28.38 -11.82
N LYS A 76 12.67 -29.23 -12.47
CA LYS A 76 13.69 -30.04 -11.79
C LYS A 76 14.96 -29.27 -11.44
N ASN A 77 15.19 -28.14 -12.10
CA ASN A 77 16.39 -27.34 -11.95
C ASN A 77 16.01 -25.87 -11.89
N LEU A 78 16.59 -25.17 -10.92
CA LEU A 78 16.64 -23.72 -10.93
C LEU A 78 17.80 -23.30 -11.84
N ARG A 79 17.53 -22.41 -12.79
CA ARG A 79 18.55 -21.84 -13.68
C ARG A 79 18.75 -20.36 -13.35
N PRO A 80 19.99 -19.85 -13.39
CA PRO A 80 20.23 -18.42 -13.36
C PRO A 80 19.44 -17.74 -14.48
N TRP A 81 18.85 -16.59 -14.17
CA TRP A 81 18.20 -15.72 -15.14
C TRP A 81 19.08 -14.47 -15.34
N PRO A 82 20.13 -14.56 -16.17
CA PRO A 82 21.16 -13.53 -16.24
C PRO A 82 20.61 -12.19 -16.73
N ASP A 83 19.70 -12.22 -17.69
CA ASP A 83 19.14 -11.01 -18.30
C ASP A 83 17.91 -10.48 -17.54
N PHE A 84 17.61 -11.01 -16.36
CA PHE A 84 16.39 -10.66 -15.62
C PHE A 84 16.29 -9.18 -15.35
N LEU A 85 17.36 -8.54 -14.86
CA LEU A 85 17.35 -7.12 -14.53
C LEU A 85 17.15 -6.26 -15.79
N ASP A 86 17.82 -6.60 -16.89
CA ASP A 86 17.67 -5.90 -18.16
C ASP A 86 16.26 -6.04 -18.72
N GLN A 87 15.70 -7.26 -18.70
CA GLN A 87 14.34 -7.52 -19.16
C GLN A 87 13.31 -6.83 -18.27
N GLN A 88 13.48 -6.89 -16.94
CA GLN A 88 12.59 -6.27 -15.97
C GLN A 88 12.58 -4.75 -16.15
N GLN A 89 13.74 -4.11 -16.24
CA GLN A 89 13.84 -2.65 -16.33
C GLN A 89 13.35 -2.12 -17.69
N LYS A 90 13.79 -2.73 -18.79
CA LYS A 90 13.53 -2.19 -20.13
C LYS A 90 12.18 -2.61 -20.71
N LEU A 91 11.84 -3.90 -20.59
CA LEU A 91 10.63 -4.43 -21.21
C LEU A 91 9.44 -4.25 -20.29
N THR A 92 9.55 -4.70 -19.04
CA THR A 92 8.40 -4.71 -18.13
C THR A 92 8.12 -3.32 -17.58
N PHE A 93 9.08 -2.72 -16.86
CA PHE A 93 8.88 -1.39 -16.30
C PHE A 93 8.82 -0.31 -17.38
N GLY A 94 9.64 -0.38 -18.42
CA GLY A 94 9.55 0.54 -19.56
C GLY A 94 8.13 0.61 -20.14
N THR A 95 7.56 -0.54 -20.52
CA THR A 95 6.19 -0.60 -21.06
C THR A 95 5.13 -0.10 -20.06
N LEU A 96 5.30 -0.43 -18.77
CA LEU A 96 4.39 0.02 -17.72
C LEU A 96 4.43 1.55 -17.56
N TYR A 97 5.61 2.15 -17.44
CA TYR A 97 5.75 3.60 -17.29
C TYR A 97 5.38 4.38 -18.56
N ASP A 98 5.54 3.79 -19.73
CA ASP A 98 5.02 4.35 -21.00
C ASP A 98 3.48 4.34 -21.02
N SER A 99 2.86 3.30 -20.47
CA SER A 99 1.40 3.16 -20.40
C SER A 99 0.77 4.03 -19.31
N PHE A 100 1.49 4.25 -18.20
CA PHE A 100 1.03 5.01 -17.05
C PHE A 100 1.96 6.21 -16.80
N SER A 101 1.67 7.33 -17.46
CA SER A 101 2.41 8.58 -17.24
C SER A 101 2.44 8.98 -15.76
N ALA A 102 3.51 9.64 -15.32
CA ALA A 102 3.76 9.95 -13.90
C ALA A 102 2.62 10.69 -13.16
N GLY A 103 1.76 11.42 -13.88
CA GLY A 103 0.61 12.14 -13.31
C GLY A 103 -0.71 11.36 -13.33
N LEU A 104 -0.75 10.17 -13.94
CA LEU A 104 -1.99 9.42 -14.13
C LEU A 104 -2.40 8.72 -12.82
N ARG A 105 -3.44 9.25 -12.19
CA ARG A 105 -4.01 8.76 -10.92
C ARG A 105 -5.15 7.78 -11.17
N VAL A 106 -4.82 6.54 -11.51
CA VAL A 106 -5.80 5.48 -11.86
C VAL A 106 -5.77 4.28 -10.92
N PHE A 107 -4.80 4.22 -10.01
CA PHE A 107 -4.64 3.10 -9.07
C PHE A 107 -5.40 3.35 -7.78
N GLU A 108 -5.65 2.28 -7.00
CA GLU A 108 -6.43 2.37 -5.77
C GLU A 108 -5.82 3.36 -4.77
N ASN A 109 -6.68 3.94 -3.94
CA ASN A 109 -6.26 4.92 -2.95
C ASN A 109 -5.47 4.26 -1.80
N ARG A 110 -4.78 5.09 -1.02
CA ARG A 110 -3.97 4.59 0.10
C ARG A 110 -4.81 3.89 1.18
N THR A 111 -6.03 4.36 1.45
CA THR A 111 -6.91 3.74 2.45
C THR A 111 -7.32 2.30 2.09
N PHE A 112 -7.53 2.02 0.81
CA PHE A 112 -7.80 0.67 0.31
C PHE A 112 -6.61 -0.26 0.60
N LEU A 113 -5.40 0.21 0.36
CA LEU A 113 -4.16 -0.55 0.61
C LEU A 113 -3.89 -0.76 2.10
N ALA A 114 -4.20 0.24 2.93
CA ALA A 114 -4.12 0.14 4.39
C ALA A 114 -5.07 -0.94 4.95
N GLY A 115 -6.19 -1.23 4.27
CA GLY A 115 -7.08 -2.34 4.65
C GLY A 115 -6.41 -3.71 4.65
N PHE A 116 -5.31 -3.90 3.90
CA PHE A 116 -4.52 -5.13 3.96
C PHE A 116 -3.64 -5.23 5.22
N GLU A 117 -3.47 -4.16 5.99
CA GLU A 117 -2.78 -4.18 7.29
C GLU A 117 -3.64 -4.82 8.39
N ASP A 118 -4.96 -4.78 8.28
CA ASP A 118 -5.85 -5.35 9.31
C ASP A 118 -6.17 -6.83 9.10
N ALA A 119 -5.97 -7.35 7.88
CA ALA A 119 -6.10 -8.77 7.61
C ALA A 119 -4.89 -9.51 8.23
N ARG A 120 -5.07 -10.07 9.43
CA ARG A 120 -4.22 -11.15 9.95
C ARG A 120 -4.48 -12.38 9.07
N ILE A 121 -3.71 -12.52 7.98
CA ILE A 121 -3.90 -13.62 7.02
C ILE A 121 -3.37 -14.97 7.56
N PHE A 122 -2.73 -15.01 8.73
CA PHE A 122 -2.36 -16.27 9.36
C PHE A 122 -2.77 -16.30 10.84
N PRO A 123 -3.87 -16.99 11.19
CA PRO A 123 -4.07 -17.42 12.57
C PRO A 123 -3.01 -18.47 12.94
N ALA A 124 -2.52 -18.36 14.18
CA ALA A 124 -1.54 -19.26 14.80
C ALA A 124 -2.07 -20.70 14.96
#